data_AF-A0A6H9WC33-F1
#
_entry.id   AF-A0A6H9WC33-F1
#
_cell.length_a   1.000
_cell.length_b   1.000
_cell.length_c   1.000
_cell.angle_alpha   90.00
_cell.angle_beta   90.00
_cell.angle_gamma   90.00
#
_symmetry.space_group_name_H-M   'P 1'
#
loop_
_entity.id
_entity.type
_entity.pdbx_description
1 polymer ?
#
loop_
_entity_poly.entity_id
_entity_poly.type
_entity_poly.pdbx_seq_one_letter_code
_entity_poly.pdbx_strand_id
1 'polypeptide(L)'
;MIKLHDIDHVKFGVKDLDASSESWQTEFALIERRRDQSTAYLACNYEPHSIVLERSNEVGIQYAAYNLHPDFSLDDAEVHLKGVGVDYTRTDDAVHFVDPENNGVAFVPFRPRTGQDVYPLASRSAGEASYAGAMRAGRYRRLGHVNYLTANIHEMVDFYVNVVGQELTDRLGGDAGAFLRVNADHHVNAFVNTGTPHFHHVAFDLGDWGMIRSTFDHLAQHGRVFPWGPVRHGIGGNLAGYVRTPENDCFIELYCDMEQIDEFHQPRDFPDDRRSSNAWGMLPPRSYFRFDDEAIAAEQESLRSIWQ
;
A
#
# COMPACT_ATOMS: atom_id res chain seq x y z
N MET A 1 18.43 -9.95 -14.48
CA MET A 1 17.22 -9.88 -13.65
C MET A 1 16.88 -8.41 -13.52
N ILE A 2 15.63 -8.04 -13.80
CA ILE A 2 15.13 -6.67 -13.62
C ILE A 2 15.34 -6.25 -12.16
N LYS A 3 15.55 -4.95 -11.91
CA LYS A 3 15.62 -4.40 -10.55
C LYS A 3 14.65 -3.24 -10.41
N LEU A 4 14.11 -3.11 -9.21
CA LEU A 4 13.18 -2.05 -8.84
C LEU A 4 13.84 -1.10 -7.83
N HIS A 5 13.28 0.09 -7.69
CA HIS A 5 13.74 1.09 -6.72
C HIS A 5 12.74 1.27 -5.56
N ASP A 6 11.46 1.43 -5.88
CA ASP A 6 10.37 1.56 -4.91
C ASP A 6 9.01 1.27 -5.55
N ILE A 7 7.99 1.14 -4.69
CA ILE A 7 6.60 1.27 -5.13
C ILE A 7 6.34 2.71 -5.53
N ASP A 8 5.59 2.88 -6.61
CA ASP A 8 5.39 4.18 -7.24
C ASP A 8 3.97 4.70 -7.06
N HIS A 9 2.97 3.93 -7.48
CA HIS A 9 1.57 4.24 -7.25
C HIS A 9 0.66 3.00 -7.30
N VAL A 10 -0.57 3.17 -6.86
CA VAL A 10 -1.65 2.19 -7.05
C VAL A 10 -2.77 2.84 -7.87
N LYS A 11 -3.29 2.11 -8.86
CA LYS A 11 -4.47 2.54 -9.62
C LYS A 11 -5.72 1.80 -9.13
N PHE A 12 -6.78 2.55 -8.87
CA PHE A 12 -8.12 2.02 -8.57
C PHE A 12 -9.13 2.41 -9.64
N GLY A 13 -10.01 1.48 -9.97
CA GLY A 13 -11.24 1.74 -10.70
C GLY A 13 -12.32 2.19 -9.73
N VAL A 14 -13.04 3.26 -10.06
CA VAL A 14 -14.11 3.86 -9.24
C VAL A 14 -15.34 4.16 -10.09
N LYS A 15 -16.54 3.98 -9.52
CA LYS A 15 -17.79 4.30 -10.24
C LYS A 15 -18.00 5.81 -10.40
N ASP A 16 -17.76 6.54 -9.32
CA ASP A 16 -17.91 7.99 -9.26
C ASP A 16 -16.57 8.65 -8.94
N LEU A 17 -15.88 9.08 -10.00
CA LEU A 17 -14.56 9.71 -9.88
C LEU A 17 -14.56 10.97 -9.00
N ASP A 18 -15.64 11.74 -9.05
CA ASP A 18 -15.69 13.03 -8.33
C ASP A 18 -15.89 12.78 -6.84
N ALA A 19 -16.86 11.93 -6.49
CA ALA A 19 -17.10 11.54 -5.11
C ALA A 19 -15.89 10.82 -4.49
N SER A 20 -15.27 9.89 -5.24
CA SER A 20 -14.07 9.19 -4.78
C SER A 20 -12.92 10.17 -4.56
N SER A 21 -12.55 10.99 -5.54
CA SER A 21 -11.44 11.93 -5.35
C SER A 21 -11.69 12.91 -4.20
N GLU A 22 -12.90 13.43 -4.05
CA GLU A 22 -13.25 14.31 -2.93
C GLU A 22 -13.07 13.61 -1.57
N SER A 23 -13.49 12.36 -1.45
CA SER A 23 -13.35 11.59 -0.22
C SER A 23 -11.88 11.29 0.10
N TRP A 24 -11.08 10.87 -0.89
CA TRP A 24 -9.64 10.66 -0.71
C TRP A 24 -8.89 11.95 -0.30
N GLN A 25 -9.27 13.10 -0.85
CA GLN A 25 -8.70 14.40 -0.46
C GLN A 25 -9.16 14.85 0.93
N THR A 26 -10.42 14.62 1.27
CA THR A 26 -11.00 15.12 2.53
C THR A 26 -10.57 14.27 3.72
N GLU A 27 -10.62 12.95 3.57
CA GLU A 27 -10.41 12.00 4.66
C GLU A 27 -8.95 11.62 4.80
N PHE A 28 -8.29 11.38 3.66
CA PHE A 28 -6.89 10.98 3.61
C PHE A 28 -5.98 12.11 3.15
N ALA A 29 -6.44 13.36 3.16
CA ALA A 29 -5.61 14.55 2.92
C ALA A 29 -4.70 14.50 1.66
N LEU A 30 -4.96 13.57 0.73
CA LEU A 30 -4.18 13.45 -0.49
C LEU A 30 -4.43 14.69 -1.35
N ILE A 31 -3.44 15.06 -2.15
CA ILE A 31 -3.49 16.26 -2.96
C ILE A 31 -3.77 15.83 -4.39
N GLU A 32 -4.92 16.21 -4.95
CA GLU A 32 -5.13 16.08 -6.38
C GLU A 32 -4.19 17.03 -7.13
N ARG A 33 -3.21 16.47 -7.84
CA ARG A 33 -2.20 17.23 -8.59
C ARG A 33 -2.63 17.45 -10.04
N ARG A 34 -3.38 16.50 -10.58
CA ARG A 34 -3.81 16.50 -11.98
C ARG A 34 -5.13 15.74 -12.09
N ARG A 35 -5.93 16.13 -13.08
CA ARG A 35 -7.15 15.45 -13.48
C ARG A 35 -7.32 15.53 -14.99
N ASP A 36 -7.87 14.47 -15.57
CA ASP A 36 -8.43 14.44 -16.92
C ASP A 36 -9.92 14.03 -16.88
N GLN A 37 -10.53 13.71 -18.02
CA GLN A 37 -11.97 13.42 -18.09
C GLN A 37 -12.38 12.15 -17.34
N SER A 38 -11.49 11.17 -17.24
CA SER A 38 -11.78 9.86 -16.64
C SER A 38 -10.86 9.52 -15.47
N THR A 39 -9.86 10.33 -15.18
CA THR A 39 -8.79 9.99 -14.23
C THR A 39 -8.42 11.15 -13.32
N ALA A 40 -8.26 10.87 -12.02
CA ALA A 40 -7.70 11.79 -11.03
C ALA A 40 -6.38 11.23 -10.49
N TYR A 41 -5.39 12.10 -10.36
CA TYR A 41 -4.03 11.78 -9.92
C TYR A 41 -3.77 12.45 -8.57
N LEU A 42 -3.73 11.65 -7.51
CA LEU A 42 -3.61 12.10 -6.12
C LEU A 42 -2.24 11.75 -5.57
N ALA A 43 -1.62 12.67 -4.86
CA ALA A 43 -0.30 12.50 -4.24
C ALA A 43 -0.39 12.58 -2.72
N CYS A 44 0.46 11.82 -2.03
CA CYS A 44 0.75 12.00 -0.61
C CYS A 44 1.47 13.33 -0.40
N ASN A 45 2.53 13.57 -1.19
CA ASN A 45 3.45 14.66 -0.92
C ASN A 45 4.07 15.28 -2.19
N TYR A 46 5.34 15.02 -2.46
CA TYR A 46 6.15 15.68 -3.49
C TYR A 46 5.97 15.04 -4.86
N GLU A 47 5.64 13.76 -4.87
CA GLU A 47 5.44 12.96 -6.06
C GLU A 47 4.25 13.50 -6.86
N PRO A 48 4.22 13.32 -8.19
CA PRO A 48 3.11 13.81 -8.99
C PRO A 48 1.82 13.02 -8.72
N HIS A 49 1.93 11.79 -8.22
CA HIS A 49 0.83 10.95 -7.73
C HIS A 49 1.40 9.71 -7.02
N SER A 50 0.61 9.20 -6.09
CA SER A 50 0.75 7.92 -5.39
C SER A 50 -0.52 7.05 -5.53
N ILE A 51 -1.67 7.68 -5.79
CA ILE A 51 -2.95 7.03 -6.08
C ILE A 51 -3.48 7.58 -7.40
N VAL A 52 -3.93 6.69 -8.27
CA VAL A 52 -4.64 7.04 -9.52
C VAL A 52 -6.05 6.47 -9.43
N LEU A 53 -7.05 7.33 -9.56
CA LEU A 53 -8.45 6.92 -9.60
C LEU A 53 -8.95 7.04 -11.03
N GLU A 54 -9.49 5.98 -11.59
CA GLU A 54 -10.08 5.97 -12.93
C GLU A 54 -11.56 5.61 -12.87
N ARG A 55 -12.39 6.37 -13.59
CA ARG A 55 -13.80 6.04 -13.76
C ARG A 55 -13.91 4.70 -14.52
N SER A 56 -14.38 3.67 -13.84
CA SER A 56 -14.48 2.30 -14.38
C SER A 56 -15.74 1.59 -13.87
N ASN A 57 -16.21 0.61 -14.67
CA ASN A 57 -17.22 -0.34 -14.23
C ASN A 57 -16.62 -1.46 -13.36
N GLU A 58 -15.32 -1.68 -13.47
CA GLU A 58 -14.53 -2.58 -12.64
C GLU A 58 -14.00 -1.76 -11.46
N VAL A 59 -14.65 -1.90 -10.31
CA VAL A 59 -14.26 -1.21 -9.07
C VAL A 59 -13.17 -2.00 -8.36
N GLY A 60 -12.27 -1.29 -7.68
CA GLY A 60 -11.20 -1.91 -6.89
C GLY A 60 -9.84 -1.70 -7.56
N ILE A 61 -8.81 -2.39 -7.04
CA ILE A 61 -7.47 -2.24 -7.59
C ILE A 61 -7.42 -2.66 -9.05
N GLN A 62 -6.69 -1.90 -9.86
CA GLN A 62 -6.37 -2.23 -11.25
C GLN A 62 -4.94 -2.76 -11.34
N TYR A 63 -3.99 -2.05 -10.73
CA TYR A 63 -2.61 -2.49 -10.61
C TYR A 63 -1.84 -1.77 -9.50
N ALA A 64 -0.75 -2.39 -9.05
CA ALA A 64 0.33 -1.73 -8.31
C ALA A 64 1.52 -1.49 -9.24
N ALA A 65 2.04 -0.26 -9.24
CA ALA A 65 3.16 0.16 -10.08
C ALA A 65 4.46 0.26 -9.27
N TYR A 66 5.56 -0.15 -9.87
CA TYR A 66 6.89 -0.09 -9.28
C TYR A 66 7.86 0.65 -10.20
N ASN A 67 8.63 1.56 -9.62
CA ASN A 67 9.71 2.23 -10.31
C ASN A 67 10.80 1.21 -10.61
N LEU A 68 11.21 1.15 -11.88
CA LEU A 68 12.45 0.49 -12.27
C LEU A 68 13.64 1.15 -11.58
N HIS A 69 14.69 0.36 -11.34
CA HIS A 69 15.97 0.90 -10.94
C HIS A 69 16.51 1.83 -12.05
N PRO A 70 17.22 2.94 -11.73
CA PRO A 70 17.71 3.91 -12.72
C PRO A 70 18.51 3.33 -13.89
N ASP A 71 19.12 2.16 -13.68
CA ASP A 71 19.92 1.45 -14.69
C ASP A 71 19.07 0.64 -15.69
N PHE A 72 17.74 0.59 -15.51
CA PHE A 72 16.83 -0.18 -16.33
C PHE A 72 15.78 0.72 -16.99
N SER A 73 15.56 0.47 -18.27
CA SER A 73 14.51 1.09 -19.06
C SER A 73 13.28 0.19 -19.18
N LEU A 74 12.20 0.75 -19.71
CA LEU A 74 11.01 -0.03 -20.03
C LEU A 74 11.27 -1.07 -21.13
N ASP A 75 12.21 -0.80 -22.05
CA ASP A 75 12.63 -1.76 -23.07
C ASP A 75 13.34 -2.97 -22.43
N ASP A 76 14.15 -2.74 -21.38
CA ASP A 76 14.77 -3.83 -20.60
C ASP A 76 13.72 -4.67 -19.87
N ALA A 77 12.67 -4.03 -19.35
CA ALA A 77 11.54 -4.71 -18.74
C ALA A 77 10.78 -5.61 -19.75
N GLU A 78 10.54 -5.13 -20.97
CA GLU A 78 9.95 -5.93 -22.05
C GLU A 78 10.81 -7.16 -22.40
N VAL A 79 12.12 -6.95 -22.56
CA VAL A 79 13.08 -8.04 -22.83
C VAL A 79 13.06 -9.07 -21.70
N HIS A 80 13.04 -8.61 -20.44
CA HIS A 80 12.96 -9.47 -19.27
C HIS A 80 11.67 -10.29 -19.25
N LEU A 81 10.50 -9.65 -19.32
CA LEU A 81 9.19 -10.33 -19.28
C LEU A 81 9.03 -11.34 -20.42
N LYS A 82 9.45 -10.97 -21.63
CA LYS A 82 9.49 -11.89 -22.78
C LYS A 82 10.43 -13.07 -22.54
N GLY A 83 11.57 -12.83 -21.90
CA GLY A 83 12.55 -13.87 -21.56
C GLY A 83 12.04 -14.89 -20.54
N VAL A 84 11.19 -14.46 -19.60
CA VAL A 84 10.55 -15.34 -18.61
C VAL A 84 9.18 -15.87 -19.03
N GLY A 85 8.69 -15.47 -20.22
CA GLY A 85 7.45 -15.97 -20.80
C GLY A 85 6.17 -15.36 -20.21
N VAL A 86 6.24 -14.13 -19.71
CA VAL A 86 5.08 -13.39 -19.17
C VAL A 86 4.53 -12.44 -20.24
N ASP A 87 3.24 -12.56 -20.53
CA ASP A 87 2.53 -11.66 -21.42
C ASP A 87 2.42 -10.26 -20.80
N TYR A 88 2.58 -9.24 -21.62
CA TYR A 88 2.55 -7.85 -21.17
C TYR A 88 1.93 -6.93 -22.22
N THR A 89 1.50 -5.75 -21.78
CA THR A 89 1.05 -4.64 -22.61
C THR A 89 1.94 -3.43 -22.38
N ARG A 90 2.46 -2.86 -23.48
CA ARG A 90 3.33 -1.68 -23.46
C ARG A 90 2.51 -0.41 -23.70
N THR A 91 2.68 0.60 -22.86
CA THR A 91 2.28 2.00 -23.12
C THR A 91 3.53 2.87 -23.27
N ASP A 92 3.37 4.17 -23.54
CA ASP A 92 4.53 5.07 -23.60
C ASP A 92 5.25 5.18 -22.25
N ASP A 93 4.53 5.05 -21.14
CA ASP A 93 4.96 5.33 -19.78
C ASP A 93 5.06 4.11 -18.87
N ALA A 94 4.63 2.93 -19.31
CA ALA A 94 4.64 1.72 -18.48
C ALA A 94 4.71 0.41 -19.28
N VAL A 95 5.03 -0.67 -18.57
CA VAL A 95 4.85 -2.06 -19.00
C VAL A 95 3.89 -2.72 -18.01
N HIS A 96 2.69 -3.07 -18.47
CA HIS A 96 1.65 -3.69 -17.66
C HIS A 96 1.61 -5.20 -17.89
N PHE A 97 1.39 -5.95 -16.83
CA PHE A 97 1.20 -7.40 -16.86
C PHE A 97 0.36 -7.82 -15.66
N VAL A 98 0.08 -9.11 -15.53
CA VAL A 98 -0.67 -9.66 -14.40
C VAL A 98 0.13 -10.76 -13.71
N ASP A 99 -0.09 -10.91 -12.41
CA ASP A 99 0.43 -12.03 -11.64
C ASP A 99 -0.44 -13.30 -11.80
N PRO A 100 -0.07 -14.44 -11.19
CA PRO A 100 -0.81 -15.70 -11.30
C PRO A 100 -2.26 -15.64 -10.79
N GLU A 101 -2.60 -14.66 -9.95
CA GLU A 101 -3.94 -14.45 -9.40
C GLU A 101 -4.71 -13.33 -10.14
N ASN A 102 -4.18 -12.87 -11.27
CA ASN A 102 -4.70 -11.79 -12.11
C ASN A 102 -4.66 -10.40 -11.47
N ASN A 103 -3.85 -10.18 -10.43
CA ASN A 103 -3.61 -8.82 -9.97
C ASN A 103 -2.71 -8.10 -10.97
N GLY A 104 -3.07 -6.86 -11.32
CA GLY A 104 -2.26 -6.06 -12.23
C GLY A 104 -0.96 -5.59 -11.58
N VAL A 105 0.11 -5.61 -12.37
CA VAL A 105 1.43 -5.09 -12.02
C VAL A 105 1.90 -4.18 -13.15
N ALA A 106 2.55 -3.07 -12.80
CA ALA A 106 3.15 -2.17 -13.77
C ALA A 106 4.60 -1.85 -13.43
N PHE A 107 5.48 -1.91 -14.43
CA PHE A 107 6.79 -1.28 -14.35
C PHE A 107 6.73 0.11 -14.97
N VAL A 108 7.27 1.10 -14.27
CA VAL A 108 7.36 2.49 -14.73
C VAL A 108 8.81 2.99 -14.68
N PRO A 109 9.20 4.01 -15.47
CA PRO A 109 10.53 4.59 -15.41
C PRO A 109 10.87 5.08 -14.02
N PHE A 110 12.14 4.97 -13.65
CA PHE A 110 12.64 5.55 -12.42
C PHE A 110 12.27 7.03 -12.29
N ARG A 111 11.65 7.38 -11.16
CA ARG A 111 11.43 8.76 -10.75
C ARG A 111 12.23 9.05 -9.48
N PRO A 112 13.17 10.00 -9.50
CA PRO A 112 13.91 10.34 -8.30
C PRO A 112 12.97 10.93 -7.25
N ARG A 113 13.18 10.55 -5.99
CA ARG A 113 12.52 11.22 -4.86
C ARG A 113 12.99 12.67 -4.81
N THR A 114 12.06 13.60 -4.56
CA THR A 114 12.38 15.03 -4.49
C THR A 114 11.66 15.67 -3.30
N GLY A 115 11.86 16.98 -3.09
CA GLY A 115 11.12 17.72 -2.06
C GLY A 115 11.42 17.21 -0.64
N GLN A 116 10.37 17.02 0.16
CA GLN A 116 10.53 16.66 1.57
C GLN A 116 11.10 15.25 1.77
N ASP A 117 10.93 14.32 0.83
CA ASP A 117 11.41 12.94 0.99
C ASP A 117 12.94 12.79 0.94
N VAL A 118 13.63 13.82 0.45
CA VAL A 118 15.10 13.90 0.52
C VAL A 118 15.61 14.64 1.75
N TYR A 119 14.71 15.18 2.59
CA TYR A 119 15.04 15.87 3.83
C TYR A 119 14.51 15.10 5.04
N PRO A 120 15.07 15.31 6.25
CA PRO A 120 14.52 14.75 7.47
C PRO A 120 13.03 15.09 7.61
N LEU A 121 12.20 14.13 8.04
CA LEU A 121 10.76 14.27 8.17
C LEU A 121 10.31 15.52 8.95
N ALA A 122 11.07 15.88 9.98
CA ALA A 122 10.83 17.06 10.82
C ALA A 122 11.20 18.41 10.16
N SER A 123 11.80 18.41 8.97
CA SER A 123 12.20 19.63 8.27
C SER A 123 10.97 20.34 7.68
N ARG A 124 10.99 21.68 7.62
CA ARG A 124 9.97 22.45 6.88
C ARG A 124 10.39 22.58 5.42
N SER A 125 9.48 22.34 4.49
CA SER A 125 9.72 22.65 3.09
C SER A 125 9.46 24.13 2.78
N ALA A 126 10.22 24.72 1.86
CA ALA A 126 10.05 26.13 1.47
C ALA A 126 8.69 26.42 0.78
N GLY A 127 8.04 25.39 0.22
CA GLY A 127 6.72 25.48 -0.42
C GLY A 127 5.53 25.36 0.54
N GLU A 128 5.73 24.82 1.75
CA GLU A 128 4.73 24.73 2.82
C GLU A 128 4.76 25.96 3.75
N ALA A 129 5.25 27.11 3.26
CA ALA A 129 5.38 28.34 4.04
C ALA A 129 4.04 28.99 4.45
N SER A 130 2.91 28.29 4.32
CA SER A 130 1.65 28.67 4.97
C SER A 130 1.47 27.88 6.26
N TYR A 131 1.11 28.57 7.34
CA TYR A 131 0.82 27.96 8.64
C TYR A 131 -0.24 26.85 8.56
N ALA A 132 -1.16 26.95 7.59
CA ALA A 132 -2.21 25.97 7.32
C ALA A 132 -1.71 24.70 6.62
N GLY A 133 -0.69 24.79 5.75
CA GLY A 133 -0.08 23.63 5.10
C GLY A 133 0.75 22.77 6.06
N ALA A 134 1.40 23.41 7.03
CA ALA A 134 2.21 22.75 8.05
C ALA A 134 1.42 22.03 9.15
N MET A 135 0.09 22.22 9.22
CA MET A 135 -0.80 21.66 10.25
C MET A 135 -1.90 20.75 9.68
N ARG A 136 -1.75 20.23 8.45
CA ARG A 136 -2.69 19.25 7.92
C ARG A 136 -2.56 17.92 8.66
N ALA A 137 -3.66 17.42 9.22
CA ALA A 137 -3.76 16.01 9.57
C ALA A 137 -3.58 15.16 8.30
N GLY A 138 -2.93 14.01 8.38
CA GLY A 138 -2.60 13.22 7.19
C GLY A 138 -1.48 13.83 6.33
N ARG A 139 -0.40 14.34 6.92
CA ARG A 139 0.84 14.59 6.14
C ARG A 139 1.52 13.25 5.85
N TYR A 140 1.00 12.55 4.85
CA TYR A 140 1.60 11.32 4.36
C TYR A 140 2.97 11.63 3.78
N ARG A 141 3.98 10.87 4.19
CA ARG A 141 5.31 10.94 3.61
C ARG A 141 5.26 10.43 2.17
N ARG A 142 4.71 9.22 2.00
CA ARG A 142 4.64 8.50 0.72
C ARG A 142 3.72 7.29 0.81
N LEU A 143 3.44 6.70 -0.36
CA LEU A 143 3.01 5.31 -0.48
C LEU A 143 4.12 4.37 0.02
N GLY A 144 3.72 3.42 0.84
CA GLY A 144 4.61 2.49 1.53
C GLY A 144 4.62 1.11 0.90
N HIS A 145 3.48 0.42 0.98
CA HIS A 145 3.34 -0.95 0.53
C HIS A 145 1.91 -1.26 0.10
N VAL A 146 1.77 -2.40 -0.56
CA VAL A 146 0.50 -3.07 -0.84
C VAL A 146 0.46 -4.44 -0.17
N ASN A 147 -0.73 -4.96 0.07
CA ASN A 147 -0.92 -6.31 0.58
C ASN A 147 -2.08 -7.00 -0.12
N TYR A 148 -1.91 -8.29 -0.38
CA TYR A 148 -2.91 -9.14 -1.00
C TYR A 148 -3.21 -10.35 -0.12
N LEU A 149 -4.49 -10.69 -0.02
CA LEU A 149 -4.90 -12.05 0.30
C LEU A 149 -4.63 -12.93 -0.91
N THR A 150 -4.16 -14.15 -0.68
CA THR A 150 -3.81 -15.11 -1.75
C THR A 150 -4.36 -16.50 -1.47
N ALA A 151 -4.67 -17.23 -2.54
CA ALA A 151 -4.97 -18.65 -2.52
C ALA A 151 -3.72 -19.53 -2.59
N ASN A 152 -2.60 -19.02 -3.15
CA ASN A 152 -1.37 -19.77 -3.30
C ASN A 152 -0.12 -18.91 -3.06
N ILE A 153 0.27 -18.77 -1.78
CA ILE A 153 1.40 -17.93 -1.39
C ILE A 153 2.73 -18.32 -2.03
N HIS A 154 2.94 -19.61 -2.33
CA HIS A 154 4.19 -20.08 -2.93
C HIS A 154 4.34 -19.58 -4.37
N GLU A 155 3.29 -19.74 -5.16
CA GLU A 155 3.25 -19.26 -6.54
C GLU A 155 3.36 -17.73 -6.62
N MET A 156 2.71 -17.02 -5.69
CA MET A 156 2.82 -15.56 -5.58
C MET A 156 4.23 -15.11 -5.22
N VAL A 157 4.85 -15.71 -4.19
CA VAL A 157 6.23 -15.38 -3.81
C VAL A 157 7.20 -15.69 -4.94
N ASP A 158 7.09 -16.87 -5.57
CA ASP A 158 7.94 -17.26 -6.68
C ASP A 158 7.81 -16.30 -7.88
N PHE A 159 6.59 -15.86 -8.20
CA PHE A 159 6.37 -14.88 -9.26
C PHE A 159 7.00 -13.52 -8.91
N TYR A 160 6.73 -12.99 -7.71
CA TYR A 160 7.24 -11.67 -7.35
C TYR A 160 8.77 -11.65 -7.17
N VAL A 161 9.38 -12.75 -6.75
CA VAL A 161 10.84 -12.87 -6.69
C VAL A 161 11.46 -13.03 -8.08
N ASN A 162 10.97 -13.98 -8.89
CA ASN A 162 11.65 -14.37 -10.13
C ASN A 162 11.23 -13.54 -11.37
N VAL A 163 10.01 -13.00 -11.37
CA VAL A 163 9.47 -12.18 -12.46
C VAL A 163 9.52 -10.70 -12.11
N VAL A 164 8.97 -10.31 -10.97
CA VAL A 164 8.87 -8.88 -10.59
C VAL A 164 10.22 -8.33 -10.12
N GLY A 165 11.08 -9.18 -9.56
CA GLY A 165 12.41 -8.79 -9.07
C GLY A 165 12.41 -8.25 -7.64
N GLN A 166 11.42 -8.65 -6.83
CA GLN A 166 11.40 -8.36 -5.39
C GLN A 166 12.25 -9.37 -4.61
N GLU A 167 12.62 -9.03 -3.38
CA GLU A 167 13.34 -9.92 -2.47
C GLU A 167 12.43 -10.29 -1.30
N LEU A 168 12.44 -11.56 -0.88
CA LEU A 168 11.76 -11.98 0.34
C LEU A 168 12.48 -11.39 1.55
N THR A 169 11.76 -10.66 2.38
CA THR A 169 12.26 -10.14 3.65
C THR A 169 12.00 -11.13 4.76
N ASP A 170 10.76 -11.55 4.99
CA ASP A 170 10.38 -12.44 6.10
C ASP A 170 9.14 -13.27 5.77
N ARG A 171 8.94 -14.34 6.53
CA ARG A 171 7.75 -15.20 6.49
C ARG A 171 7.05 -15.22 7.83
N LEU A 172 5.73 -15.43 7.79
CA LEU A 172 4.88 -15.68 8.96
C LEU A 172 4.33 -17.10 8.88
N GLY A 173 4.49 -17.89 9.93
CA GLY A 173 3.90 -19.22 10.05
C GLY A 173 4.36 -20.21 8.98
N GLY A 174 5.55 -20.00 8.38
CA GLY A 174 5.99 -20.67 7.16
C GLY A 174 5.26 -20.12 5.92
N ASP A 175 3.96 -20.43 5.82
CA ASP A 175 3.14 -20.16 4.63
C ASP A 175 1.90 -19.30 4.93
N ALA A 176 1.76 -18.78 6.16
CA ALA A 176 0.63 -17.93 6.52
C ALA A 176 0.77 -16.50 5.97
N GLY A 177 2.01 -16.02 5.83
CA GLY A 177 2.30 -14.74 5.20
C GLY A 177 3.73 -14.60 4.70
N ALA A 178 3.95 -13.69 3.76
CA ALA A 178 5.24 -13.42 3.16
C ALA A 178 5.36 -11.92 2.87
N PHE A 179 6.53 -11.35 3.19
CA PHE A 179 6.79 -9.91 3.11
C PHE A 179 7.97 -9.69 2.17
N LEU A 180 7.79 -8.87 1.15
CA LEU A 180 8.76 -8.68 0.07
C LEU A 180 9.16 -7.22 -0.07
N ARG A 181 10.44 -6.98 -0.31
CA ARG A 181 11.05 -5.65 -0.45
C ARG A 181 11.65 -5.43 -1.83
N VAL A 182 11.91 -4.17 -2.14
CA VAL A 182 12.72 -3.74 -3.29
C VAL A 182 13.84 -2.77 -2.88
N ASN A 183 13.86 -2.35 -1.61
CA ASN A 183 14.80 -1.41 -1.05
C ASN A 183 14.96 -1.68 0.46
N ALA A 184 15.42 -0.69 1.22
CA ALA A 184 15.67 -0.82 2.65
C ALA A 184 14.39 -0.96 3.49
N ASP A 185 13.20 -0.60 3.02
CA ASP A 185 11.98 -0.87 3.80
C ASP A 185 11.78 -2.37 3.97
N HIS A 186 11.30 -2.80 5.15
CA HIS A 186 10.98 -4.20 5.41
C HIS A 186 10.12 -4.82 4.32
N HIS A 187 9.15 -4.08 3.79
CA HIS A 187 8.40 -4.53 2.63
C HIS A 187 7.80 -3.38 1.84
N VAL A 188 7.57 -3.64 0.55
CA VAL A 188 6.70 -2.85 -0.33
C VAL A 188 5.51 -3.69 -0.82
N ASN A 189 5.54 -5.00 -0.59
CA ASN A 189 4.49 -5.93 -0.96
C ASN A 189 4.38 -7.03 0.10
N ALA A 190 3.18 -7.48 0.40
CA ALA A 190 2.94 -8.56 1.34
C ALA A 190 1.80 -9.46 0.88
N PHE A 191 1.89 -10.73 1.24
CA PHE A 191 0.86 -11.73 0.98
C PHE A 191 0.40 -12.36 2.29
N VAL A 192 -0.91 -12.55 2.43
CA VAL A 192 -1.51 -13.32 3.52
C VAL A 192 -2.30 -14.47 2.93
N ASN A 193 -1.97 -15.70 3.35
CA ASN A 193 -2.58 -16.89 2.80
C ASN A 193 -3.93 -17.17 3.48
N THR A 194 -5.02 -16.91 2.76
CA THR A 194 -6.38 -17.14 3.24
C THR A 194 -7.14 -18.16 2.41
N GLY A 195 -6.53 -18.67 1.33
CA GLY A 195 -7.16 -19.57 0.38
C GLY A 195 -7.99 -18.86 -0.69
N THR A 196 -8.04 -17.52 -0.71
CA THR A 196 -8.79 -16.73 -1.68
C THR A 196 -8.03 -15.46 -2.06
N PRO A 197 -7.88 -15.13 -3.36
CA PRO A 197 -7.25 -13.89 -3.79
C PRO A 197 -8.13 -12.66 -3.50
N HIS A 198 -7.56 -11.60 -2.96
CA HIS A 198 -8.21 -10.31 -2.79
C HIS A 198 -7.18 -9.21 -2.51
N PHE A 199 -7.38 -8.00 -3.02
CA PHE A 199 -6.53 -6.86 -2.65
C PHE A 199 -6.85 -6.39 -1.24
N HIS A 200 -5.94 -6.65 -0.30
CA HIS A 200 -6.22 -6.40 1.11
C HIS A 200 -6.11 -4.92 1.46
N HIS A 201 -4.97 -4.30 1.18
CA HIS A 201 -4.76 -2.91 1.56
C HIS A 201 -3.68 -2.20 0.77
N VAL A 202 -3.83 -0.87 0.71
CA VAL A 202 -2.76 0.08 0.38
C VAL A 202 -2.30 0.76 1.66
N ALA A 203 -0.99 0.98 1.82
CA ALA A 203 -0.43 1.48 3.06
C ALA A 203 0.38 2.76 2.84
N PHE A 204 0.16 3.75 3.71
CA PHE A 204 0.89 5.00 3.67
C PHE A 204 1.74 5.21 4.92
N ASP A 205 2.97 5.69 4.71
CA ASP A 205 3.88 6.06 5.78
C ASP A 205 3.60 7.50 6.22
N LEU A 206 3.34 7.71 7.50
CA LEU A 206 3.09 9.03 8.11
C LEU A 206 4.33 9.60 8.80
N GLY A 207 5.42 8.83 8.86
CA GLY A 207 6.71 9.26 9.39
C GLY A 207 6.85 9.16 10.91
N ASP A 208 5.81 9.45 11.69
CA ASP A 208 5.85 9.32 13.15
C ASP A 208 4.49 9.03 13.81
N TRP A 209 4.56 8.56 15.05
CA TRP A 209 3.40 8.19 15.85
C TRP A 209 2.45 9.36 16.16
N GLY A 210 2.99 10.57 16.34
CA GLY A 210 2.18 11.77 16.56
C GLY A 210 1.31 12.08 15.34
N MET A 211 1.83 11.84 14.14
CA MET A 211 1.06 12.00 12.89
C MET A 211 -0.01 10.92 12.76
N ILE A 212 0.31 9.65 13.05
CA ILE A 212 -0.70 8.58 13.13
C ILE A 212 -1.84 8.98 14.06
N ARG A 213 -1.53 9.39 15.29
CA ARG A 213 -2.53 9.82 16.27
C ARG A 213 -3.41 10.96 15.73
N SER A 214 -2.81 11.95 15.08
CA SER A 214 -3.56 13.11 14.55
C SER A 214 -4.43 12.73 13.35
N THR A 215 -3.96 11.82 12.50
CA THR A 215 -4.74 11.29 11.37
C THR A 215 -5.88 10.40 11.84
N PHE A 216 -5.71 9.63 12.93
CA PHE A 216 -6.80 8.84 13.51
C PHE A 216 -7.92 9.73 14.05
N ASP A 217 -7.56 10.79 14.79
CA ASP A 217 -8.54 11.77 15.28
C ASP A 217 -9.29 12.46 14.11
N HIS A 218 -8.59 12.78 13.02
CA HIS A 218 -9.19 13.35 11.81
C HIS A 218 -10.19 12.38 11.16
N LEU A 219 -9.78 11.14 10.91
CA LEU A 219 -10.63 10.12 10.30
C LEU A 219 -11.86 9.80 11.17
N ALA A 220 -11.70 9.80 12.51
CA ALA A 220 -12.81 9.64 13.44
C ALA A 220 -13.82 10.79 13.34
N GLN A 221 -13.39 12.04 13.12
CA GLN A 221 -14.29 13.18 12.88
C GLN A 221 -15.07 13.03 11.57
N HIS A 222 -14.51 12.32 10.59
CA HIS A 222 -15.19 11.93 9.36
C HIS A 222 -16.02 10.64 9.48
N GLY A 223 -16.21 10.12 10.71
CA GLY A 223 -17.03 8.95 10.97
C GLY A 223 -16.39 7.63 10.53
N ARG A 224 -15.09 7.63 10.21
CA ARG A 224 -14.37 6.40 9.88
C ARG A 224 -14.07 5.62 11.14
N VAL A 225 -14.17 4.30 11.01
CA VAL A 225 -13.89 3.38 12.11
C VAL A 225 -12.68 2.55 11.76
N PHE A 226 -11.89 2.28 12.80
CA PHE A 226 -10.68 1.48 12.74
C PHE A 226 -11.00 0.04 13.15
N PRO A 227 -11.24 -0.89 12.22
CA PRO A 227 -11.42 -2.32 12.51
C PRO A 227 -10.26 -2.92 13.29
N TRP A 228 -9.04 -2.45 13.03
CA TRP A 228 -7.87 -2.91 13.72
C TRP A 228 -6.85 -1.78 13.87
N GLY A 229 -6.26 -1.69 15.05
CA GLY A 229 -5.39 -0.59 15.42
C GLY A 229 -5.84 0.09 16.71
N PRO A 230 -4.94 0.83 17.36
CA PRO A 230 -3.52 0.91 17.04
C PRO A 230 -2.77 -0.42 17.28
N VAL A 231 -1.80 -0.73 16.44
CA VAL A 231 -0.97 -1.95 16.55
C VAL A 231 0.52 -1.63 16.46
N ARG A 232 1.33 -2.49 17.08
CA ARG A 232 2.76 -2.64 16.80
C ARG A 232 2.95 -4.04 16.24
N HIS A 233 3.28 -4.15 14.97
CA HIS A 233 3.55 -5.47 14.39
C HIS A 233 4.83 -6.06 14.97
N GLY A 234 4.83 -7.39 15.18
CA GLY A 234 6.05 -8.11 15.54
C GLY A 234 6.95 -8.29 14.30
N ILE A 235 6.35 -8.73 13.19
CA ILE A 235 6.99 -8.74 11.88
C ILE A 235 7.02 -7.32 11.29
N GLY A 236 8.14 -6.89 10.71
CA GLY A 236 8.33 -5.53 10.19
C GLY A 236 8.39 -4.40 11.22
N GLY A 237 7.91 -4.62 12.45
CA GLY A 237 8.04 -3.69 13.56
C GLY A 237 7.20 -2.42 13.46
N ASN A 238 6.50 -2.17 12.36
CA ASN A 238 5.77 -0.90 12.15
C ASN A 238 4.62 -0.71 13.14
N LEU A 239 4.38 0.55 13.47
CA LEU A 239 3.16 1.01 14.12
C LEU A 239 2.10 1.21 13.04
N ALA A 240 0.88 0.73 13.25
CA ALA A 240 -0.16 0.83 12.24
C ALA A 240 -1.58 0.97 12.81
N GLY A 241 -2.50 1.35 11.93
CA GLY A 241 -3.93 1.13 12.07
C GLY A 241 -4.60 1.12 10.71
N TYR A 242 -5.74 0.45 10.65
CA TYR A 242 -6.43 0.11 9.42
C TYR A 242 -7.81 0.74 9.43
N VAL A 243 -8.16 1.43 8.34
CA VAL A 243 -9.53 1.88 8.04
C VAL A 243 -9.95 1.36 6.69
N ARG A 244 -11.25 1.28 6.43
CA ARG A 244 -11.72 0.95 5.07
C ARG A 244 -11.53 2.13 4.13
N THR A 245 -11.29 1.85 2.86
CA THR A 245 -11.38 2.86 1.80
C THR A 245 -12.78 3.51 1.79
N PRO A 246 -12.93 4.69 1.16
CA PRO A 246 -14.25 5.28 0.94
C PRO A 246 -15.25 4.34 0.30
N GLU A 247 -14.78 3.53 -0.64
CA GLU A 247 -15.54 2.53 -1.38
C GLU A 247 -15.74 1.21 -0.61
N ASN A 248 -15.03 1.02 0.51
CA ASN A 248 -15.02 -0.14 1.42
C ASN A 248 -14.52 -1.48 0.84
N ASP A 249 -13.97 -1.48 -0.37
CA ASP A 249 -13.50 -2.68 -1.07
C ASP A 249 -12.09 -3.14 -0.65
N CYS A 250 -11.35 -2.31 0.09
CA CYS A 250 -10.09 -2.70 0.73
C CYS A 250 -9.83 -1.83 1.98
N PHE A 251 -8.73 -2.08 2.68
CA PHE A 251 -8.27 -1.18 3.74
C PHE A 251 -7.22 -0.18 3.27
N ILE A 252 -7.11 0.91 4.01
CA ILE A 252 -5.98 1.82 4.04
C ILE A 252 -5.26 1.58 5.36
N GLU A 253 -4.01 1.15 5.27
CA GLU A 253 -3.11 1.09 6.41
C GLU A 253 -2.39 2.44 6.57
N LEU A 254 -2.42 2.97 7.79
CA LEU A 254 -1.70 4.17 8.19
C LEU A 254 -0.58 3.73 9.11
N TYR A 255 0.68 3.84 8.67
CA TYR A 255 1.80 3.29 9.42
C TYR A 255 2.97 4.27 9.59
N CYS A 256 3.89 3.92 10.48
CA CYS A 256 5.22 4.52 10.61
C CYS A 256 6.17 3.52 11.28
N ASP A 257 7.45 3.88 11.42
CA ASP A 257 8.44 3.13 12.22
C ASP A 257 8.63 1.67 11.73
N MET A 258 8.61 1.47 10.41
CA MET A 258 8.91 0.19 9.78
C MET A 258 10.42 -0.08 9.82
N GLU A 259 10.79 -1.31 10.15
CA GLU A 259 12.18 -1.78 10.17
C GLU A 259 12.86 -1.51 8.82
N GLN A 260 14.12 -1.08 8.91
CA GLN A 260 14.98 -0.87 7.75
C GLN A 260 15.96 -2.04 7.65
N ILE A 261 15.96 -2.69 6.50
CA ILE A 261 16.66 -3.93 6.21
C ILE A 261 17.90 -3.64 5.38
N ASP A 262 19.04 -4.19 5.80
CA ASP A 262 20.30 -4.05 5.08
C ASP A 262 20.41 -5.01 3.88
N GLU A 263 21.47 -4.85 3.09
CA GLU A 263 21.71 -5.67 1.89
C GLU A 263 22.07 -7.13 2.18
N PHE A 264 22.47 -7.46 3.41
CA PHE A 264 22.92 -8.80 3.81
C PHE A 264 21.84 -9.61 4.52
N HIS A 265 20.67 -9.01 4.75
CA HIS A 265 19.54 -9.63 5.41
C HIS A 265 19.21 -11.00 4.83
N GLN A 266 18.95 -11.93 5.73
CA GLN A 266 18.48 -13.27 5.40
C GLN A 266 17.03 -13.40 5.87
N PRO A 267 16.14 -14.02 5.07
CA PRO A 267 14.75 -14.15 5.46
C PRO A 267 14.58 -14.79 6.83
N ARG A 268 13.77 -14.18 7.69
CA ARG A 268 13.43 -14.72 9.01
C ARG A 268 12.05 -15.39 8.94
N ASP A 269 11.91 -16.48 9.69
CA ASP A 269 10.64 -17.16 9.90
C ASP A 269 10.06 -16.77 11.26
N PHE A 270 8.95 -16.05 11.24
CA PHE A 270 8.18 -15.73 12.44
C PHE A 270 7.14 -16.82 12.72
N PRO A 271 6.91 -17.18 14.00
CA PRO A 271 5.83 -18.09 14.35
C PRO A 271 4.47 -17.42 14.05
N ASP A 272 3.47 -18.21 13.65
CA ASP A 272 2.09 -17.74 13.56
C ASP A 272 1.48 -17.64 14.97
N ASP A 273 1.80 -16.55 15.65
CA ASP A 273 1.27 -16.24 16.96
C ASP A 273 0.86 -14.77 17.08
N ARG A 274 0.15 -14.46 18.17
CA ARG A 274 -0.35 -13.11 18.40
C ARG A 274 0.76 -12.06 18.43
N ARG A 275 1.98 -12.40 18.87
CA ARG A 275 3.07 -11.42 19.03
C ARG A 275 3.69 -11.09 17.69
N SER A 276 3.80 -12.05 16.78
CA SER A 276 4.22 -11.80 15.41
C SER A 276 3.25 -10.86 14.69
N SER A 277 1.94 -11.04 14.91
CA SER A 277 0.91 -10.16 14.33
C SER A 277 0.81 -8.80 15.04
N ASN A 278 0.65 -8.77 16.36
CA ASN A 278 0.51 -7.56 17.18
C ASN A 278 1.17 -7.74 18.56
N ALA A 279 2.33 -7.12 18.74
CA ALA A 279 3.10 -7.15 19.97
C ALA A 279 2.35 -6.54 21.17
N TRP A 280 1.40 -5.62 20.94
CA TRP A 280 0.70 -4.88 22.00
C TRP A 280 -0.61 -5.50 22.44
N GLY A 281 -1.26 -6.35 21.65
CA GLY A 281 -2.59 -6.78 22.05
C GLY A 281 -3.35 -7.61 21.03
N MET A 282 -4.53 -7.09 20.66
CA MET A 282 -5.58 -7.85 20.00
C MET A 282 -5.24 -8.25 18.57
N LEU A 283 -5.65 -9.46 18.24
CA LEU A 283 -5.72 -9.93 16.86
C LEU A 283 -6.80 -9.16 16.10
N PRO A 284 -6.67 -9.04 14.77
CA PRO A 284 -7.67 -8.35 13.97
C PRO A 284 -9.03 -9.06 13.98
N PRO A 285 -10.12 -8.34 13.68
CA PRO A 285 -11.44 -8.94 13.50
C PRO A 285 -11.46 -9.87 12.28
N ARG A 286 -12.50 -10.71 12.17
CA ARG A 286 -12.67 -11.62 11.02
C ARG A 286 -12.70 -10.88 9.68
N SER A 287 -13.26 -9.67 9.67
CA SER A 287 -13.40 -8.81 8.51
C SER A 287 -12.07 -8.29 7.95
N TYR A 288 -10.96 -8.47 8.69
CA TYR A 288 -9.61 -8.24 8.20
C TYR A 288 -9.20 -9.32 7.18
N PHE A 289 -9.59 -10.58 7.40
CA PHE A 289 -9.26 -11.69 6.51
C PHE A 289 -10.38 -12.06 5.53
N ARG A 290 -11.54 -11.41 5.64
CA ARG A 290 -12.74 -11.70 4.84
C ARG A 290 -13.46 -10.40 4.45
N PHE A 291 -13.52 -10.15 3.15
CA PHE A 291 -14.17 -8.97 2.56
C PHE A 291 -15.57 -9.31 2.04
N ASP A 292 -16.30 -10.14 2.80
CA ASP A 292 -17.70 -10.46 2.52
C ASP A 292 -18.66 -9.54 3.33
N ASP A 293 -19.88 -9.37 2.82
CA ASP A 293 -20.89 -8.50 3.42
C ASP A 293 -21.20 -8.88 4.89
N GLU A 294 -21.14 -10.17 5.22
CA GLU A 294 -21.41 -10.67 6.57
C GLU A 294 -20.32 -10.21 7.54
N ALA A 295 -19.05 -10.37 7.18
CA ALA A 295 -17.93 -9.95 7.99
C ALA A 295 -17.90 -8.42 8.17
N ILE A 296 -18.18 -7.66 7.10
CA ILE A 296 -18.27 -6.20 7.15
C ILE A 296 -19.44 -5.75 8.04
N ALA A 297 -20.61 -6.37 7.92
CA ALA A 297 -21.76 -6.06 8.76
C ALA A 297 -21.49 -6.37 10.24
N ALA A 298 -20.87 -7.52 10.54
CA ALA A 298 -20.51 -7.91 11.90
C ALA A 298 -19.48 -6.95 12.53
N GLU A 299 -18.52 -6.47 11.75
CA GLU A 299 -17.59 -5.41 12.13
C GLU A 299 -18.38 -4.13 12.51
N GLN A 300 -19.24 -3.64 11.63
CA GLN A 300 -20.03 -2.43 11.86
C GLN A 300 -20.97 -2.56 13.08
N GLU A 301 -21.59 -3.71 13.29
CA GLU A 301 -22.46 -3.97 14.44
C GLU A 301 -21.68 -3.98 15.75
N SER A 302 -20.56 -4.70 15.79
CA SER A 302 -19.66 -4.73 16.95
C SER A 302 -19.23 -3.33 17.34
N LEU A 303 -18.92 -2.47 16.36
CA LEU A 303 -18.53 -1.08 16.59
C LEU A 303 -19.70 -0.21 17.09
N ARG A 304 -20.93 -0.40 16.58
CA ARG A 304 -22.12 0.33 17.08
C ARG A 304 -22.39 0.07 18.56
N SER A 305 -22.07 -1.12 19.07
CA SER A 305 -22.24 -1.47 20.48
C SER A 305 -21.29 -0.72 21.44
N ILE A 306 -20.20 -0.14 20.94
CA ILE A 306 -19.24 0.64 21.74
C ILE A 306 -19.79 2.05 22.04
N TRP A 307 -20.70 2.54 21.19
CA TRP A 307 -21.23 3.91 21.25
C TRP A 307 -22.64 3.99 21.86
N GLN A 308 -23.16 2.88 22.40
CA GLN A 308 -24.42 2.81 23.18
C GLN A 308 -24.12 2.67 24.67
#